data_AF-T1A8M3-F1
#
_entry.id   AF-T1A8M3-F1
#
_cell.length_a   1.000
_cell.length_b   1.000
_cell.length_c   1.000
_cell.angle_alpha   90.00
_cell.angle_beta   90.00
_cell.angle_gamma   90.00
#
_symmetry.space_group_name_H-M   'P 1'
#
loop_
_entity.id
_entity.type
_entity.pdbx_description
1 polymer ?
#
loop_
_entity_poly.entity_id
_entity_poly.type
_entity_poly.pdbx_seq_one_letter_code
_entity_poly.pdbx_strand_id
1 'polypeptide(L)'
;PQTVPDAFDPSRKQVPTMLVTDLALRVDPAYEKISRHFLAHPDAFATAFARAWFKLTHRDMGPRSRYLGPEVPKEDFIWQDPVPPVDHPLVNAHDLADLRARITASGLSISELVSTAWASASTFRGSDKRGGANGARIRLAPQKDWAVNEPARLATVLAALEGIQRAFHAGRSDPRRISLADLIVFAGNVGVERAAAAAGVPVTVPFSPG
;
A
#
# COMPACT_ATOMS: atom_id res chain seq x y z
N PRO A 1 10.31 36.02 -34.63
CA PRO A 1 10.61 35.55 -36.01
C PRO A 1 9.72 34.33 -36.33
N GLN A 2 9.34 34.11 -37.59
CA GLN A 2 8.62 32.89 -37.99
C GLN A 2 9.61 31.73 -38.09
N THR A 3 9.60 30.83 -37.11
CA THR A 3 10.61 29.77 -36.94
C THR A 3 10.02 28.36 -36.84
N VAL A 4 8.72 28.23 -36.59
CA VAL A 4 8.03 26.94 -36.48
C VAL A 4 7.53 26.54 -37.88
N PRO A 5 7.74 25.30 -38.35
CA PRO A 5 7.19 24.86 -39.64
C PRO A 5 5.66 24.82 -39.58
N ASP A 6 5.00 25.11 -40.70
CA ASP A 6 3.57 24.86 -40.83
C ASP A 6 3.28 23.35 -40.83
N ALA A 7 2.13 22.94 -40.31
CA ALA A 7 1.76 21.54 -40.15
C ALA A 7 1.46 20.82 -41.48
N PHE A 8 1.09 21.57 -42.53
CA PHE A 8 0.67 21.01 -43.82
C PHE A 8 1.44 21.61 -45.00
N ASP A 9 1.86 22.87 -44.92
CA ASP A 9 2.55 23.57 -45.99
C ASP A 9 4.08 23.67 -45.75
N PRO A 10 4.91 22.88 -46.45
CA PRO A 10 6.35 22.88 -46.23
C PRO A 10 7.04 24.21 -46.59
N SER A 11 6.36 25.11 -47.31
CA SER A 11 6.89 26.42 -47.69
C SER A 11 6.61 27.51 -46.64
N ARG A 12 5.70 27.25 -45.69
CA ARG A 12 5.25 28.24 -44.70
C ARG A 12 5.88 28.02 -43.33
N LYS A 13 6.07 29.14 -42.62
CA LYS A 13 6.51 29.16 -41.22
C LYS A 13 5.55 29.99 -40.36
N GLN A 14 5.51 29.67 -39.08
CA GLN A 14 4.64 30.28 -38.08
C GLN A 14 5.48 30.85 -36.92
N VAL A 15 4.87 31.77 -36.17
CA VAL A 15 5.47 32.30 -34.93
C VAL A 15 5.24 31.31 -33.78
N PRO A 16 6.21 31.09 -32.88
CA PRO A 16 5.96 30.31 -31.66
C PRO A 16 4.85 30.96 -30.82
N THR A 17 3.91 30.15 -30.34
CA THR A 17 2.84 30.56 -29.43
C THR A 17 2.95 29.78 -28.12
N MET A 18 2.34 30.31 -27.06
CA MET A 18 2.31 29.68 -25.73
C MET A 18 0.89 29.82 -25.18
N LEU A 19 0.41 28.79 -24.48
CA LEU A 19 -0.83 28.86 -23.73
C LEU A 19 -0.63 29.60 -22.41
N VAL A 20 -1.74 30.00 -21.79
CA VAL A 20 -1.71 30.57 -20.43
C VAL A 20 -1.08 29.61 -19.43
N THR A 21 -1.35 28.30 -19.55
CA THR A 21 -0.77 27.26 -18.69
C THR A 21 0.73 27.06 -18.93
N ASP A 22 1.24 27.30 -20.14
CA ASP A 22 2.68 27.22 -20.41
C ASP A 22 3.39 28.41 -19.77
N LEU A 23 2.80 29.60 -19.88
CA LEU A 23 3.34 30.81 -19.25
C LEU A 23 3.31 30.71 -17.72
N ALA A 24 2.34 30.02 -17.13
CA ALA A 24 2.26 29.76 -15.68
C ALA A 24 3.55 29.12 -15.14
N LEU A 25 4.19 28.23 -15.90
CA LEU A 25 5.46 27.59 -15.51
C LEU A 25 6.63 28.57 -15.43
N ARG A 26 6.52 29.72 -16.09
CA ARG A 26 7.53 30.79 -16.04
C ARG A 26 7.17 31.90 -15.05
N VAL A 27 5.87 32.19 -14.85
CA VAL A 27 5.46 33.35 -14.03
C VAL A 27 5.25 33.01 -12.55
N ASP A 28 4.88 31.77 -12.22
CA ASP A 28 4.74 31.35 -10.83
C ASP A 28 6.12 31.22 -10.16
N PRO A 29 6.38 31.83 -8.99
CA PRO A 29 7.71 31.83 -8.38
C PRO A 29 8.26 30.46 -7.98
N ALA A 30 7.40 29.45 -7.78
CA ALA A 30 7.82 28.09 -7.48
C ALA A 30 8.11 27.31 -8.77
N TYR A 31 7.22 27.39 -9.76
CA TYR A 31 7.44 26.73 -11.05
C TYR A 31 8.60 27.33 -11.84
N GLU A 32 8.80 28.65 -11.77
CA GLU A 32 9.89 29.33 -12.48
C GLU A 32 11.25 28.76 -12.09
N LYS A 33 11.49 28.53 -10.80
CA LYS A 33 12.73 27.91 -10.30
C LYS A 33 12.96 26.52 -10.90
N ILE A 34 11.90 25.72 -11.00
CA ILE A 34 11.94 24.38 -11.59
C ILE A 34 12.21 24.47 -13.10
N SER A 35 11.50 25.35 -13.81
CA SER A 35 11.68 25.57 -15.24
C SER A 35 13.07 26.11 -15.60
N ARG A 36 13.63 27.00 -14.77
CA ARG A 36 15.01 27.48 -14.93
C ARG A 36 16.03 26.38 -14.70
N HIS A 37 15.82 25.54 -13.68
CA HIS A 37 16.66 24.38 -13.44
C HIS A 37 16.63 23.42 -14.63
N PHE A 38 15.45 23.07 -15.15
CA PHE A 38 15.30 22.20 -16.32
C PHE A 38 15.84 22.81 -17.61
N LEU A 39 15.79 24.13 -17.77
CA LEU A 39 16.44 24.83 -18.88
C LEU A 39 17.97 24.71 -18.80
N ALA A 40 18.55 24.84 -17.60
CA ALA A 40 19.99 24.72 -17.38
C ALA A 40 20.49 23.27 -17.37
N HIS A 41 19.61 22.31 -17.05
CA HIS A 41 19.91 20.87 -16.92
C HIS A 41 18.87 20.01 -17.67
N PRO A 42 18.99 19.89 -19.01
CA PRO A 42 18.02 19.15 -19.82
C PRO A 42 17.93 17.64 -19.49
N ASP A 43 18.99 17.05 -18.95
CA ASP A 43 19.05 15.67 -18.47
C ASP A 43 18.18 15.46 -17.21
N ALA A 44 18.18 16.43 -16.30
CA ALA A 44 17.29 16.45 -15.14
C ALA A 44 15.82 16.55 -15.59
N PHE A 45 15.54 17.36 -16.62
CA PHE A 45 14.21 17.44 -17.21
C PHE A 45 13.76 16.12 -17.82
N ALA A 46 14.59 15.51 -18.68
CA ALA A 46 14.29 14.23 -19.31
C ALA A 46 14.00 13.13 -18.27
N THR A 47 14.82 13.06 -17.22
CA THR A 47 14.65 12.11 -16.11
C THR A 47 13.33 12.34 -15.36
N ALA A 48 13.05 13.59 -14.99
CA ALA A 48 11.83 13.94 -14.26
C ALA A 48 10.58 13.68 -15.11
N PHE A 49 10.60 14.03 -16.40
CA PHE A 49 9.51 13.80 -17.32
C PHE A 49 9.24 12.31 -17.53
N ALA A 50 10.28 11.49 -17.77
CA ALA A 50 10.12 10.05 -17.91
C ALA A 50 9.49 9.40 -16.67
N ARG A 51 9.97 9.76 -15.46
CA ARG A 51 9.41 9.28 -14.20
C ARG A 51 7.98 9.76 -13.96
N ALA A 52 7.68 11.02 -14.28
CA ALA A 52 6.34 11.59 -14.14
C ALA A 52 5.35 10.95 -15.12
N TRP A 53 5.77 10.70 -16.36
CA TRP A 53 4.98 10.02 -17.38
C TRP A 53 4.66 8.58 -16.99
N PHE A 54 5.67 7.83 -16.53
CA PHE A 54 5.46 6.47 -16.01
C PHE A 54 4.47 6.47 -14.85
N LYS A 55 4.65 7.35 -13.86
CA LYS A 55 3.70 7.50 -12.76
C LYS A 55 2.29 7.85 -13.24
N LEU A 56 2.15 8.82 -14.16
CA LEU A 56 0.86 9.26 -14.69
C LEU A 56 0.06 8.09 -15.28
N THR A 57 0.73 7.24 -16.04
CA THR A 57 0.14 6.14 -16.79
C THR A 57 -0.02 4.84 -15.98
N HIS A 58 0.51 4.78 -14.76
CA HIS A 58 0.51 3.56 -13.94
C HIS A 58 0.00 3.76 -12.50
N ARG A 59 -0.30 4.99 -12.08
CA ARG A 59 -0.71 5.33 -10.69
C ARG A 59 -1.97 4.62 -10.19
N ASP A 60 -2.82 4.13 -11.10
CA ASP A 60 -4.07 3.42 -10.83
C ASP A 60 -3.99 1.90 -11.08
N MET A 61 -2.79 1.39 -11.39
CA MET A 61 -2.55 -0.04 -11.52
C MET A 61 -2.38 -0.76 -10.18
N GLY A 62 -2.29 -0.04 -9.05
CA GLY A 62 -2.11 -0.63 -7.73
C GLY A 62 -0.73 -1.25 -7.52
N PRO A 63 -0.61 -2.33 -6.72
CA PRO A 63 0.69 -2.88 -6.34
C PRO A 63 1.42 -3.48 -7.55
N ARG A 64 2.75 -3.48 -7.46
CA ARG A 64 3.67 -3.99 -8.50
C ARG A 64 3.38 -5.43 -8.93
N SER A 65 2.84 -6.27 -8.05
CA SER A 65 2.43 -7.65 -8.38
C SER A 65 1.42 -7.75 -9.52
N ARG A 66 0.76 -6.64 -9.89
CA ARG A 66 -0.16 -6.56 -11.04
C ARG A 66 0.50 -6.18 -12.36
N TYR A 67 1.78 -5.82 -12.36
CA TYR A 67 2.49 -5.33 -13.55
C TYR A 67 3.00 -6.55 -14.32
N LEU A 68 2.74 -6.57 -15.62
CA LEU A 68 3.06 -7.70 -16.50
C LEU A 68 3.89 -7.23 -17.69
N GLY A 69 4.72 -8.13 -18.22
CA GLY A 69 5.52 -7.88 -19.41
C GLY A 69 7.02 -7.65 -19.13
N PRO A 70 7.85 -7.70 -20.16
CA PRO A 70 9.32 -7.69 -20.03
C PRO A 70 9.90 -6.31 -19.69
N GLU A 71 9.12 -5.24 -19.85
CA GLU A 71 9.59 -3.85 -19.69
C GLU A 71 9.26 -3.24 -18.31
N VAL A 72 8.72 -4.03 -17.37
CA VAL A 72 8.43 -3.53 -16.02
C VAL A 72 9.73 -3.04 -15.35
N PRO A 73 9.84 -1.76 -14.97
CA PRO A 73 11.07 -1.23 -14.38
C PRO A 73 11.44 -1.99 -13.12
N LYS A 74 12.72 -2.34 -12.91
CA LYS A 74 13.17 -3.09 -11.73
C LYS A 74 13.10 -2.28 -10.42
N GLU A 75 13.11 -0.96 -10.52
CA GLU A 75 12.96 -0.04 -9.38
C GLU A 75 11.53 -0.08 -8.84
N ASP A 76 11.39 -0.06 -7.51
CA ASP A 76 10.12 0.15 -6.84
C ASP A 76 9.92 1.64 -6.57
N PHE A 77 8.74 2.14 -6.92
CA PHE A 77 8.41 3.54 -6.71
C PHE A 77 7.54 3.70 -5.48
N ILE A 78 7.85 4.71 -4.64
CA ILE A 78 7.12 4.94 -3.38
C ILE A 78 5.60 5.12 -3.57
N TRP A 79 5.16 5.66 -4.71
CA TRP A 79 3.74 5.86 -5.01
C TRP A 79 2.99 4.56 -5.34
N GLN A 80 3.70 3.44 -5.52
CA GLN A 80 3.12 2.11 -5.69
C GLN A 80 2.77 1.45 -4.34
N ASP A 81 3.04 2.13 -3.21
CA ASP A 81 2.90 1.61 -1.86
C ASP A 81 3.56 0.21 -1.71
N PRO A 82 4.87 0.08 -1.98
CA PRO A 82 5.55 -1.22 -2.06
C PRO A 82 5.45 -2.00 -0.75
N VAL A 83 5.33 -3.32 -0.86
CA VAL A 83 5.35 -4.26 0.27
C VAL A 83 6.62 -5.11 0.14
N PRO A 84 7.40 -5.28 1.21
CA PRO A 84 8.60 -6.12 1.17
C PRO A 84 8.27 -7.55 0.71
N PRO A 85 9.17 -8.21 -0.05
CA PRO A 85 8.98 -9.61 -0.41
C PRO A 85 9.00 -10.51 0.84
N VAL A 86 8.28 -11.62 0.76
CA VAL A 86 8.36 -12.67 1.78
C VAL A 86 9.68 -13.42 1.62
N ASP A 87 10.50 -13.44 2.67
CA ASP A 87 11.84 -14.06 2.71
C ASP A 87 11.92 -15.28 3.64
N HIS A 88 10.78 -15.76 4.13
CA HIS A 88 10.68 -16.87 5.06
C HIS A 88 9.56 -17.85 4.68
N PRO A 89 9.63 -19.11 5.12
CA PRO A 89 8.51 -20.04 4.99
C PRO A 89 7.26 -19.55 5.73
N LEU A 90 6.09 -19.81 5.16
CA LEU A 90 4.79 -19.44 5.72
C LEU A 90 4.32 -20.45 6.77
N VAL A 91 3.41 -20.01 7.63
CA VAL A 91 2.73 -20.85 8.62
C VAL A 91 1.87 -21.94 7.95
N ASN A 92 1.78 -23.10 8.60
CA ASN A 92 0.90 -24.20 8.17
C ASN A 92 -0.36 -24.31 9.04
N ALA A 93 -1.20 -25.33 8.78
CA ALA A 93 -2.43 -25.54 9.54
C ALA A 93 -2.23 -25.76 11.05
N HIS A 94 -1.15 -26.44 11.45
CA HIS A 94 -0.82 -26.64 12.87
C HIS A 94 -0.43 -25.33 13.54
N ASP A 95 0.42 -24.53 12.87
CA ASP A 95 0.81 -23.20 13.34
C ASP A 95 -0.41 -22.29 13.52
N LEU A 96 -1.37 -22.34 12.59
CA LEU A 96 -2.61 -21.58 12.67
C LEU A 96 -3.52 -22.03 13.82
N ALA A 97 -3.55 -23.33 14.15
CA ALA A 97 -4.27 -23.82 15.31
C ALA A 97 -3.68 -23.29 16.63
N ASP A 98 -2.35 -23.27 16.77
CA ASP A 98 -1.66 -22.69 17.93
C ASP A 98 -1.92 -21.18 18.04
N LEU A 99 -1.76 -20.44 16.94
CA LEU A 99 -2.03 -19.00 16.90
C LEU A 99 -3.48 -18.68 17.28
N ARG A 100 -4.45 -19.48 16.83
CA ARG A 100 -5.87 -19.35 17.20
C ARG A 100 -6.09 -19.53 18.69
N ALA A 101 -5.45 -20.52 19.31
CA ALA A 101 -5.52 -20.73 20.74
C ALA A 101 -4.95 -19.53 21.51
N ARG A 102 -3.80 -19.01 21.08
CA ARG A 102 -3.16 -17.81 21.67
C ARG A 102 -4.04 -16.56 21.54
N ILE A 103 -4.64 -16.33 20.38
CA ILE A 103 -5.56 -15.20 20.16
C ILE A 103 -6.79 -15.33 21.05
N THR A 104 -7.33 -16.54 21.19
CA THR A 104 -8.50 -16.78 22.06
C THR A 104 -8.17 -16.55 23.53
N ALA A 105 -6.97 -16.95 23.96
CA ALA A 105 -6.49 -16.77 25.33
C ALA A 105 -5.98 -15.34 25.65
N SER A 106 -5.84 -14.48 24.63
CA SER A 106 -5.28 -13.13 24.79
C SER A 106 -6.16 -12.16 25.59
N GLY A 107 -7.44 -12.51 25.81
CA GLY A 107 -8.43 -11.62 26.42
C GLY A 107 -9.05 -10.60 25.45
N LEU A 108 -8.57 -10.52 24.20
CA LEU A 108 -9.18 -9.65 23.19
C LEU A 108 -10.63 -10.09 22.90
N SER A 109 -11.53 -9.11 22.94
CA SER A 109 -12.95 -9.28 22.67
C SER A 109 -13.21 -9.57 21.19
N ILE A 110 -14.35 -10.20 20.89
CA ILE A 110 -14.80 -10.42 19.51
C ILE A 110 -14.84 -9.10 18.73
N SER A 111 -15.34 -8.02 19.36
CA SER A 111 -15.42 -6.70 18.73
C SER A 111 -14.03 -6.14 18.39
N GLU A 112 -13.04 -6.24 19.29
CA GLU A 112 -11.69 -5.75 19.02
C GLU A 112 -11.02 -6.46 17.85
N LEU A 113 -11.16 -7.79 17.81
CA LEU A 113 -10.61 -8.63 16.75
C LEU A 113 -11.21 -8.26 15.38
N VAL A 114 -12.54 -8.20 15.31
CA VAL A 114 -13.26 -7.92 14.07
C VAL A 114 -13.02 -6.47 13.61
N SER A 115 -13.13 -5.49 14.52
CA SER A 115 -12.96 -4.07 14.18
C SER A 115 -11.53 -3.76 13.74
N THR A 116 -10.50 -4.37 14.35
CA THR A 116 -9.09 -4.15 13.94
C THR A 116 -8.80 -4.75 12.56
N ALA A 117 -9.30 -5.96 12.29
CA ALA A 117 -9.18 -6.57 10.98
C ALA A 117 -9.92 -5.76 9.90
N TRP A 118 -11.13 -5.28 10.22
CA TRP A 118 -11.90 -4.40 9.34
C TRP A 118 -11.17 -3.08 9.06
N ALA A 119 -10.67 -2.39 10.10
CA ALA A 119 -9.93 -1.14 9.94
C ALA A 119 -8.69 -1.31 9.04
N SER A 120 -8.04 -2.48 9.10
CA SER A 120 -6.89 -2.81 8.25
C SER A 120 -7.32 -3.04 6.78
N ALA A 121 -8.33 -3.88 6.56
CA ALA A 121 -8.73 -4.32 5.22
C ALA A 121 -9.59 -3.29 4.46
N SER A 122 -10.44 -2.54 5.15
CA SER A 122 -11.45 -1.63 4.55
C SER A 122 -10.86 -0.38 3.88
N THR A 123 -9.54 -0.17 4.00
CA THR A 123 -8.85 0.89 3.25
C THR A 123 -8.71 0.55 1.77
N PHE A 124 -8.95 -0.70 1.37
CA PHE A 124 -8.89 -1.12 -0.02
C PHE A 124 -9.95 -0.41 -0.87
N ARG A 125 -9.55 0.06 -2.05
CA ARG A 125 -10.47 0.63 -3.04
C ARG A 125 -10.21 0.08 -4.43
N GLY A 126 -11.25 -0.45 -5.07
CA GLY A 126 -11.13 -1.08 -6.39
C GLY A 126 -10.77 -0.13 -7.53
N SER A 127 -10.99 1.18 -7.35
CA SER A 127 -10.74 2.21 -8.36
C SER A 127 -9.28 2.30 -8.79
N ASP A 128 -8.35 2.27 -7.84
CA ASP A 128 -6.89 2.34 -8.10
C ASP A 128 -6.11 1.19 -7.43
N LYS A 129 -6.82 0.27 -6.75
CA LYS A 129 -6.29 -0.93 -6.10
C LYS A 129 -5.27 -0.63 -5.00
N ARG A 130 -5.34 0.57 -4.41
CA ARG A 130 -4.59 0.93 -3.20
C ARG A 130 -5.31 0.49 -1.93
N GLY A 131 -4.58 0.52 -0.82
CA GLY A 131 -5.08 0.13 0.50
C GLY A 131 -5.15 -1.39 0.68
N GLY A 132 -5.91 -1.81 1.68
CA GLY A 132 -6.01 -3.20 2.12
C GLY A 132 -5.06 -3.53 3.27
N ALA A 133 -5.19 -4.76 3.78
CA ALA A 133 -4.47 -5.20 4.99
C ALA A 133 -2.99 -5.53 4.74
N ASN A 134 -2.60 -5.81 3.50
CA ASN A 134 -1.22 -6.19 3.17
C ASN A 134 -0.24 -5.04 3.49
N GLY A 135 0.88 -5.39 4.14
CA GLY A 135 1.86 -4.46 4.72
C GLY A 135 1.54 -4.00 6.14
N ALA A 136 0.38 -4.33 6.70
CA ALA A 136 -0.07 -3.92 8.04
C ALA A 136 0.11 -2.41 8.28
N ARG A 137 -0.22 -1.60 7.28
CA ARG A 137 -0.06 -0.13 7.34
C ARG A 137 -0.91 0.52 8.42
N ILE A 138 -1.92 -0.18 8.94
CA ILE A 138 -2.73 0.26 10.08
C ILE A 138 -1.89 0.59 11.33
N ARG A 139 -0.72 -0.05 11.52
CA ARG A 139 0.20 0.26 12.63
C ARG A 139 1.09 1.48 12.39
N LEU A 140 1.09 2.02 11.17
CA LEU A 140 1.98 3.09 10.73
C LEU A 140 1.21 4.40 10.61
N ALA A 141 1.94 5.52 10.59
CA ALA A 141 1.34 6.81 10.25
C ALA A 141 0.90 6.83 8.76
N PRO A 142 -0.23 7.48 8.43
CA PRO A 142 -1.15 8.16 9.36
C PRO A 142 -2.26 7.24 9.92
N GLN A 143 -2.38 5.99 9.47
CA GLN A 143 -3.54 5.13 9.77
C GLN A 143 -3.73 4.83 11.25
N LYS A 144 -2.63 4.68 11.99
CA LYS A 144 -2.68 4.44 13.44
C LYS A 144 -3.32 5.59 14.23
N ASP A 145 -3.35 6.79 13.66
CA ASP A 145 -3.83 8.03 14.29
C ASP A 145 -5.18 8.50 13.73
N TRP A 146 -5.77 7.78 12.76
CA TRP A 146 -7.09 8.13 12.24
C TRP A 146 -8.15 7.97 13.32
N ALA A 147 -8.99 8.99 13.52
CA ALA A 147 -10.03 8.99 14.55
C ALA A 147 -10.99 7.79 14.42
N VAL A 148 -11.33 7.39 13.19
CA VAL A 148 -12.20 6.23 12.90
C VAL A 148 -11.61 4.90 13.34
N ASN A 149 -10.28 4.83 13.51
CA ASN A 149 -9.58 3.63 13.95
C ASN A 149 -9.43 3.54 15.48
N GLU A 150 -10.01 4.49 16.24
CA GLU A 150 -9.94 4.51 17.71
C GLU A 150 -8.51 4.32 18.25
N PRO A 151 -7.57 5.28 18.05
CA PRO A 151 -6.12 5.05 18.20
C PRO A 151 -5.67 4.37 19.51
N ALA A 152 -6.27 4.74 20.64
CA ALA A 152 -5.95 4.14 21.94
C ALA A 152 -6.35 2.66 22.03
N ARG A 153 -7.51 2.31 21.49
CA ARG A 153 -7.99 0.92 21.42
C ARG A 153 -7.17 0.13 20.41
N LEU A 154 -6.94 0.68 19.22
CA LEU A 154 -6.10 0.05 18.20
C LEU A 154 -4.70 -0.24 18.72
N ALA A 155 -4.06 0.71 19.42
CA ALA A 155 -2.74 0.51 20.00
C ALA A 155 -2.70 -0.67 20.98
N THR A 156 -3.73 -0.82 21.83
CA THR A 156 -3.85 -1.95 22.76
C THR A 156 -3.95 -3.28 22.00
N VAL A 157 -4.81 -3.35 20.99
CA VAL A 157 -5.00 -4.58 20.20
C VAL A 157 -3.73 -4.95 19.43
N LEU A 158 -3.10 -3.98 18.76
CA LEU A 158 -1.85 -4.20 18.01
C LEU A 158 -0.72 -4.67 18.94
N ALA A 159 -0.58 -4.06 20.13
CA ALA A 159 0.43 -4.48 21.10
C ALA A 159 0.24 -5.94 21.56
N ALA A 160 -1.01 -6.37 21.77
CA ALA A 160 -1.33 -7.75 22.10
C ALA A 160 -1.00 -8.72 20.95
N LEU A 161 -1.39 -8.38 19.71
CA LEU A 161 -1.07 -9.19 18.53
C LEU A 161 0.44 -9.26 18.26
N GLU A 162 1.17 -8.16 18.44
CA GLU A 162 2.64 -8.15 18.36
C GLU A 162 3.27 -9.02 19.46
N GLY A 163 2.71 -9.02 20.67
CA GLY A 163 3.11 -9.92 21.74
C GLY A 163 2.95 -11.39 21.35
N ILE A 164 1.80 -11.77 20.78
CA ILE A 164 1.53 -13.11 20.26
C ILE A 164 2.50 -13.46 19.13
N GLN A 165 2.72 -12.55 18.19
CA GLN A 165 3.65 -12.75 17.09
C GLN A 165 5.07 -13.02 17.60
N ARG A 166 5.59 -12.18 18.50
CA ARG A 166 6.91 -12.34 19.11
C ARG A 166 7.02 -13.67 19.84
N ALA A 167 6.01 -14.04 20.62
CA ALA A 167 5.98 -15.30 21.36
C ALA A 167 5.88 -16.53 20.43
N PHE A 168 5.20 -16.40 19.28
CA PHE A 168 5.13 -17.45 18.28
C PHE A 168 6.48 -17.63 17.55
N HIS A 169 7.20 -16.54 17.28
CA HIS A 169 8.54 -16.61 16.67
C HIS A 169 9.60 -17.10 17.68
N ALA A 170 9.47 -16.71 18.95
CA ALA A 170 10.38 -17.13 20.02
C ALA A 170 10.23 -18.63 20.30
N GLY A 171 11.36 -19.35 20.36
CA GLY A 171 11.37 -20.78 20.70
C GLY A 171 11.10 -21.72 19.52
N ARG A 172 10.99 -21.21 18.29
CA ARG A 172 10.97 -22.07 17.10
C ARG A 172 12.38 -22.48 16.69
N SER A 173 12.53 -23.75 16.35
CA SER A 173 13.73 -24.30 15.70
C SER A 173 13.67 -24.18 14.17
N ASP A 174 12.49 -24.01 13.60
CA ASP A 174 12.27 -23.83 12.17
C ASP A 174 12.11 -22.34 11.78
N PRO A 175 12.38 -21.98 10.52
CA PRO A 175 12.36 -20.59 10.08
C PRO A 175 10.97 -20.05 9.73
N ARG A 176 9.87 -20.80 9.97
CA ARG A 176 8.52 -20.32 9.64
C ARG A 176 8.16 -19.11 10.50
N ARG A 177 7.55 -18.12 9.85
CA ARG A 177 7.07 -16.91 10.52
C ARG A 177 5.68 -16.56 10.00
N ILE A 178 4.97 -15.80 10.82
CA ILE A 178 3.73 -15.09 10.44
C ILE A 178 4.00 -13.59 10.46
N SER A 179 3.52 -12.88 9.44
CA SER A 179 3.57 -11.41 9.40
C SER A 179 2.51 -10.81 10.32
N LEU A 180 2.67 -9.53 10.71
CA LEU A 180 1.63 -8.87 11.50
C LEU A 180 0.38 -8.59 10.65
N ALA A 181 0.54 -8.44 9.34
CA ALA A 181 -0.58 -8.27 8.40
C ALA A 181 -1.48 -9.52 8.41
N ASP A 182 -0.86 -10.69 8.26
CA ASP A 182 -1.52 -11.99 8.36
C ASP A 182 -2.18 -12.17 9.72
N LEU A 183 -1.46 -11.85 10.81
CA LEU A 183 -1.98 -12.04 12.15
C LEU A 183 -3.19 -11.15 12.46
N ILE A 184 -3.22 -9.90 11.97
CA ILE A 184 -4.39 -9.03 12.10
C ILE A 184 -5.61 -9.63 11.40
N VAL A 185 -5.46 -10.10 10.16
CA VAL A 185 -6.56 -10.72 9.40
C VAL A 185 -7.02 -12.02 10.05
N PHE A 186 -6.07 -12.88 10.41
CA PHE A 186 -6.36 -14.15 11.07
C PHE A 186 -7.08 -13.94 12.41
N ALA A 187 -6.67 -12.95 13.20
CA ALA A 187 -7.33 -12.61 14.45
C ALA A 187 -8.77 -12.12 14.21
N GLY A 188 -9.03 -11.37 13.14
CA GLY A 188 -10.38 -11.05 12.68
C GLY A 188 -11.22 -12.29 12.37
N ASN A 189 -10.67 -13.25 11.63
CA ASN A 189 -11.33 -14.53 11.34
C ASN A 189 -11.67 -15.29 12.63
N VAL A 190 -10.74 -15.36 13.58
CA VAL A 190 -10.99 -15.94 14.92
C VAL A 190 -12.16 -15.24 15.61
N GLY A 191 -12.23 -13.91 15.52
CA GLY A 191 -13.36 -13.13 16.04
C GLY A 191 -14.70 -13.52 15.42
N VAL A 192 -14.76 -13.63 14.10
CA VAL A 192 -15.98 -14.04 13.36
C VAL A 192 -16.41 -15.46 13.74
N GLU A 193 -15.48 -16.42 13.76
CA GLU A 193 -15.79 -17.80 14.13
C GLU A 193 -16.27 -17.92 15.58
N ARG A 194 -15.67 -17.17 16.52
CA ARG A 194 -16.12 -17.09 17.91
C ARG A 194 -17.54 -16.53 18.02
N ALA A 195 -17.86 -15.49 17.23
CA ALA A 195 -19.20 -14.91 17.20
C ALA A 195 -20.24 -15.91 16.69
N ALA A 196 -19.92 -16.62 15.61
CA ALA A 196 -20.80 -17.63 15.03
C ALA A 196 -21.02 -18.82 15.99
N ALA A 197 -19.94 -19.30 16.64
CA ALA A 197 -20.03 -20.36 17.64
C ALA A 197 -20.87 -19.96 18.86
N ALA A 198 -20.76 -18.71 19.32
CA ALA A 198 -21.60 -18.19 20.41
C ALA A 198 -23.10 -18.16 20.05
N ALA A 199 -23.43 -18.08 18.76
CA ALA A 199 -24.79 -18.21 18.23
C ALA A 199 -25.18 -19.67 17.90
N GLY A 200 -24.35 -20.65 18.24
CA GLY A 200 -24.60 -22.07 17.97
C GLY A 200 -24.33 -22.52 16.53
N VAL A 201 -23.63 -21.71 15.73
CA VAL A 201 -23.33 -22.00 14.31
C VAL A 201 -21.81 -22.11 14.13
N PRO A 202 -21.22 -23.32 14.23
CA PRO A 202 -19.80 -23.49 14.00
C PRO A 202 -19.47 -23.27 12.53
N VAL A 203 -18.54 -22.36 12.25
CA VAL A 203 -18.04 -22.07 10.90
C VAL A 203 -16.52 -22.00 10.93
N THR A 204 -15.91 -22.26 9.78
CA THR A 204 -14.48 -22.05 9.55
C THR A 204 -14.33 -20.97 8.50
N VAL A 205 -13.64 -19.87 8.82
CA VAL A 205 -13.40 -18.78 7.89
C VAL A 205 -12.09 -19.07 7.14
N PRO A 206 -12.09 -19.10 5.79
CA PRO A 206 -10.87 -19.31 5.01
C PRO A 206 -9.79 -18.28 5.33
N PHE A 207 -8.54 -18.74 5.35
CA PHE A 207 -7.37 -17.91 5.60
C PHE A 207 -6.23 -18.31 4.67
N SER A 208 -5.55 -17.32 4.10
CA SER A 208 -4.40 -17.51 3.22
C SER A 208 -3.25 -16.61 3.71
N PRO A 209 -2.16 -17.19 4.24
CA PRO A 209 -0.99 -16.41 4.62
C PRO A 209 -0.17 -15.97 3.40
N GLY A 210 0.56 -14.86 3.55
CA GLY A 210 1.55 -14.40 2.56
C GLY A 210 1.03 -13.32 1.61
#